data_AF-A0A8C5DRV4-F1
#
_entry.id   AF-A0A8C5DRV4-F1
#
_cell.length_a   1.000
_cell.length_b   1.000
_cell.length_c   1.000
_cell.angle_alpha   90.00
_cell.angle_beta   90.00
_cell.angle_gamma   90.00
#
_symmetry.space_group_name_H-M   'P 1'
#
loop_
_entity.id
_entity.type
_entity.pdbx_description
1 polymer ?
#
loop_
_entity_poly.entity_id
_entity_poly.type
_entity_poly.pdbx_seq_one_letter_code
_entity_poly.pdbx_strand_id
1 'polypeptide(L)'
;MAEQSARMPGIVLSSLMFQHGNTDSDAEGLVFGESGFDEQLTISDSQTNHVHIQEIYNIQKHVTCPRLCTFYCSSGELKVDELQKLLSDRKQPVIGWFRLRRHSEQTMTFREKLVHHNLSHFLSNPNLLFLLLTPSAVTSSGSAHKTEFSAFIYRDRRFHNVPVLLSNLGLLEQNAYLRTTTPCASMGYSRATSKHSRRFFGADGALSEVTEVNLMNDSLQVELQKVCSAVEQSERSVETLRSEVSALRKKLRKRSEREVVTCTDEAPPPTLSCCSLLVTRTLDVNGYLVPEEVTVATEEEETMTTAACGKRLRKRRRRQI
;
A
#
# COMPACT_ATOMS: atom_id res chain seq x y z
N MET A 1 10.08 21.38 -16.21
CA MET A 1 9.46 20.87 -14.97
C MET A 1 10.25 19.65 -14.55
N ALA A 2 10.55 19.51 -13.25
CA ALA A 2 11.30 18.35 -12.78
C ALA A 2 10.44 17.09 -12.91
N GLU A 3 10.99 16.02 -13.47
CA GLU A 3 10.33 14.72 -13.52
C GLU A 3 10.27 14.11 -12.12
N GLN A 4 9.18 13.42 -11.76
CA GLN A 4 8.97 12.94 -10.40
C GLN A 4 8.92 11.42 -10.39
N SER A 5 9.59 10.80 -9.41
CA SER A 5 9.48 9.36 -9.20
C SER A 5 9.53 9.00 -7.72
N ALA A 6 8.76 7.99 -7.33
CA ALA A 6 8.83 7.40 -6.01
C ALA A 6 9.58 6.06 -6.10
N ARG A 7 10.64 5.88 -5.32
CA ARG A 7 11.40 4.63 -5.22
C ARG A 7 11.00 3.92 -3.94
N MET A 8 10.64 2.64 -4.04
CA MET A 8 10.23 1.83 -2.89
C MET A 8 10.89 0.45 -2.95
N PRO A 9 11.59 0.01 -1.89
CA PRO A 9 12.08 -1.36 -1.81
C PRO A 9 10.94 -2.36 -1.81
N GLY A 10 11.11 -3.51 -2.48
CA GLY A 10 10.11 -4.58 -2.49
C GLY A 10 9.71 -5.06 -1.10
N ILE A 11 10.65 -5.03 -0.13
CA ILE A 11 10.39 -5.38 1.28
C ILE A 11 9.41 -4.43 1.99
N VAL A 12 9.37 -3.15 1.59
CA VAL A 12 8.46 -2.16 2.19
C VAL A 12 7.05 -2.37 1.65
N LEU A 13 6.93 -2.58 0.34
CA LEU A 13 5.66 -2.89 -0.31
C LEU A 13 5.07 -4.21 0.22
N SER A 14 5.89 -5.26 0.32
CA SER A 14 5.44 -6.55 0.82
C SER A 14 4.99 -6.47 2.28
N SER A 15 5.69 -5.69 3.11
CA SER A 15 5.30 -5.48 4.51
C SER A 15 3.97 -4.71 4.63
N LEU A 16 3.73 -3.69 3.79
CA LEU A 16 2.42 -3.01 3.71
C LEU A 16 1.30 -3.98 3.30
N MET A 17 1.54 -4.80 2.27
CA MET A 17 0.59 -5.80 1.81
C MET A 17 0.32 -6.87 2.87
N PHE A 18 1.35 -7.33 3.58
CA PHE A 18 1.24 -8.30 4.66
C PHE A 18 0.37 -7.77 5.81
N GLN A 19 0.64 -6.55 6.26
CA GLN A 19 -0.17 -5.92 7.30
C GLN A 19 -1.63 -5.75 6.87
N HIS A 20 -1.86 -5.35 5.62
CA HIS A 20 -3.22 -5.23 5.11
C HIS A 20 -3.93 -6.58 5.01
N GLY A 21 -3.22 -7.61 4.53
CA GLY A 21 -3.74 -8.97 4.43
C GLY A 21 -4.19 -9.54 5.77
N ASN A 22 -3.51 -9.17 6.86
CA ASN A 22 -3.83 -9.58 8.21
C ASN A 22 -4.92 -8.74 8.91
N THR A 23 -5.45 -7.70 8.25
CA THR A 23 -6.45 -6.78 8.83
C THR A 23 -7.73 -6.80 8.01
N ASP A 24 -8.87 -7.14 8.62
CA ASP A 24 -10.18 -7.22 7.94
C ASP A 24 -10.80 -5.86 7.59
N SER A 25 -10.12 -4.76 7.90
CA SER A 25 -10.55 -3.40 7.61
C SER A 25 -9.54 -2.65 6.73
N ASP A 26 -9.95 -1.47 6.28
CA ASP A 26 -9.03 -0.46 5.78
C ASP A 26 -7.97 -0.13 6.85
N ALA A 27 -6.81 0.32 6.39
CA ALA A 27 -5.70 0.74 7.23
C ALA A 27 -5.03 1.99 6.67
N GLU A 28 -4.30 2.70 7.51
CA GLU A 28 -3.61 3.93 7.14
C GLU A 28 -2.37 4.14 8.00
N GLY A 29 -1.49 5.04 7.57
CA GLY A 29 -0.30 5.34 8.33
C GLY A 29 0.61 6.35 7.64
N LEU A 30 1.79 6.52 8.22
CA LEU A 30 2.81 7.45 7.74
C LEU A 30 3.93 6.71 7.01
N VAL A 31 4.52 7.40 6.03
CA VAL A 31 5.67 6.95 5.24
C VAL A 31 6.86 7.83 5.55
N PHE A 32 8.01 7.20 5.79
CA PHE A 32 9.26 7.86 6.12
C PHE A 32 10.34 7.47 5.12
N GLY A 33 11.27 8.39 4.92
CA GLY A 33 12.37 8.21 4.00
C GLY A 33 12.99 9.55 3.68
N GLU A 34 13.45 9.71 2.45
CA GLU A 34 14.17 10.92 2.02
C GLU A 34 13.62 11.37 0.67
N SER A 35 13.55 12.68 0.47
CA SER A 35 13.23 13.30 -0.82
C SER A 35 14.42 14.13 -1.28
N GLY A 36 14.82 13.99 -2.54
CA GLY A 36 15.96 14.73 -3.10
C GLY A 36 15.74 15.10 -4.56
N PHE A 37 16.58 16.01 -5.05
CA PHE A 37 16.65 16.34 -6.47
C PHE A 37 17.94 15.76 -7.04
N ASP A 38 17.81 15.05 -8.16
CA ASP A 38 18.91 14.54 -8.95
C ASP A 38 19.00 15.37 -10.24
N GLU A 39 20.18 15.93 -10.51
CA GLU A 39 20.42 16.76 -11.68
C GLU A 39 21.26 15.96 -12.67
N GLN A 40 20.66 15.62 -13.80
CA GLN A 40 21.31 14.89 -14.88
C GLN A 40 21.60 15.84 -16.05
N LEU A 41 22.89 16.09 -16.29
CA LEU A 41 23.34 16.82 -17.47
C LEU A 41 23.49 15.86 -18.64
N THR A 42 22.64 16.01 -19.66
CA THR A 42 22.80 15.29 -20.93
C THR A 42 23.59 16.16 -21.89
N ILE A 43 24.82 15.74 -22.18
CA ILE A 43 25.69 16.40 -23.17
C ILE A 43 25.35 15.84 -24.55
N SER A 44 24.96 16.72 -25.47
CA SER A 44 24.68 16.36 -26.85
C SER A 44 25.81 16.83 -27.78
N ASP A 45 26.05 16.11 -28.87
CA ASP A 45 27.02 16.49 -29.90
C ASP A 45 26.64 17.81 -30.61
N SER A 46 25.40 18.29 -30.44
CA SER A 46 24.86 19.53 -31.01
C SER A 46 25.25 20.82 -30.24
N GLN A 47 26.31 20.82 -29.43
CA GLN A 47 26.76 21.96 -28.60
C GLN A 47 25.68 22.54 -27.66
N THR A 48 24.58 21.83 -27.47
CA THR A 48 23.47 22.22 -26.58
C THR A 48 23.41 21.26 -25.41
N ASN A 49 23.58 21.78 -24.20
CA ASN A 49 23.46 21.00 -22.98
C ASN A 49 22.02 21.02 -22.49
N HIS A 50 21.46 19.86 -22.16
CA HIS A 50 20.14 19.75 -21.55
C HIS A 50 20.28 19.31 -20.10
N VAL A 51 19.85 20.17 -19.18
CA VAL A 51 19.76 19.85 -17.75
C VAL A 51 18.40 19.22 -17.48
N HIS A 52 18.40 17.95 -17.08
CA HIS A 52 17.22 17.26 -16.60
C HIS A 52 17.26 17.23 -15.07
N ILE A 53 16.19 17.68 -14.42
CA ILE A 53 16.07 17.64 -12.95
C ILE A 53 15.01 16.59 -12.62
N GLN A 54 15.36 15.62 -11.79
CA GLN A 54 14.46 14.59 -11.29
C GLN A 54 14.25 14.76 -9.79
N GLU A 55 13.00 14.85 -9.35
CA GLU A 55 12.62 14.81 -7.94
C GLU A 55 12.32 13.36 -7.55
N ILE A 56 13.07 12.83 -6.57
CA ILE A 56 13.02 11.43 -6.18
C ILE A 56 12.55 11.32 -4.73
N TYR A 57 11.48 10.57 -4.51
CA TYR A 57 10.99 10.21 -3.17
C TYR A 57 11.43 8.79 -2.83
N ASN A 58 12.41 8.63 -1.95
CA ASN A 58 12.91 7.34 -1.51
C ASN A 58 12.17 6.87 -0.25
N ILE A 59 11.20 5.95 -0.42
CA ILE A 59 10.41 5.35 0.64
C ILE A 59 11.25 4.28 1.34
N GLN A 60 11.58 4.48 2.62
CA GLN A 60 12.43 3.56 3.37
C GLN A 60 11.66 2.71 4.38
N LYS A 61 10.64 3.29 5.03
CA LYS A 61 9.82 2.60 6.04
C LYS A 61 8.42 3.18 6.10
N HIS A 62 7.51 2.43 6.69
CA HIS A 62 6.14 2.87 6.97
C HIS A 62 5.79 2.55 8.41
N VAL A 63 4.80 3.26 8.96
CA VAL A 63 4.14 2.86 10.20
C VAL A 63 2.64 3.03 10.10
N THR A 64 1.96 1.93 10.40
CA THR A 64 0.51 1.81 10.39
C THR A 64 -0.07 2.31 11.70
N CYS A 65 -1.13 3.09 11.59
CA CYS A 65 -1.90 3.54 12.74
C CYS A 65 -2.73 2.38 13.31
N PRO A 66 -2.88 2.28 14.65
CA PRO A 66 -3.67 1.20 15.26
C PRO A 66 -5.14 1.20 14.86
N ARG A 67 -5.68 2.36 14.47
CA ARG A 67 -7.07 2.56 14.04
C ARG A 67 -7.13 3.59 12.92
N LEU A 68 -8.23 3.59 12.18
CA LEU A 68 -8.56 4.67 11.25
C LEU A 68 -8.87 5.96 12.01
N CYS A 69 -8.61 7.10 11.38
CA CYS A 69 -8.82 8.44 11.93
C CYS A 69 -8.04 8.65 13.24
N THR A 70 -6.85 8.05 13.35
CA THR A 70 -6.01 8.19 14.56
C THR A 70 -5.49 9.61 14.69
N PHE A 71 -4.91 10.17 13.62
CA PHE A 71 -4.30 11.50 13.63
C PHE A 71 -5.20 12.61 13.05
N TYR A 72 -6.47 12.31 12.76
CA TYR A 72 -7.43 13.29 12.22
C TYR A 72 -8.88 13.01 12.63
N CYS A 73 -9.77 14.00 12.47
CA CYS A 73 -11.20 13.95 12.79
C CYS A 73 -12.06 13.61 11.57
N SER A 74 -13.37 13.35 11.76
CA SER A 74 -14.30 13.08 10.65
C SER A 74 -14.40 14.23 9.63
N SER A 75 -14.15 15.47 10.09
CA SER A 75 -14.03 16.70 9.30
C SER A 75 -12.72 16.81 8.51
N GLY A 76 -11.73 15.94 8.73
CA GLY A 76 -10.41 16.00 8.11
C GLY A 76 -9.40 16.91 8.83
N GLU A 77 -9.78 17.51 9.95
CA GLU A 77 -8.88 18.29 10.81
C GLU A 77 -7.90 17.39 11.56
N LEU A 78 -6.65 17.84 11.72
CA LEU A 78 -5.60 17.04 12.36
C LEU A 78 -5.65 17.10 13.87
N LYS A 79 -5.42 15.95 14.51
CA LYS A 79 -5.20 15.83 15.95
C LYS A 79 -3.71 15.97 16.22
N VAL A 80 -3.27 17.20 16.44
CA VAL A 80 -1.84 17.55 16.58
C VAL A 80 -1.15 16.73 17.67
N ASP A 81 -1.79 16.54 18.82
CA ASP A 81 -1.21 15.78 19.94
C ASP A 81 -0.93 14.31 19.58
N GLU A 82 -1.86 13.65 18.89
CA GLU A 82 -1.70 12.26 18.46
C GLU A 82 -0.67 12.14 17.33
N LEU A 83 -0.62 13.13 16.44
CA LEU A 83 0.39 13.18 15.39
C LEU A 83 1.79 13.39 15.98
N GLN A 84 1.94 14.30 16.94
CA GLN A 84 3.20 14.51 17.65
C GLN A 84 3.65 13.24 18.36
N LYS A 85 2.75 12.53 19.07
CA LYS A 85 3.08 11.22 19.69
C LYS A 85 3.57 10.20 18.66
N LEU A 86 2.96 10.15 17.47
CA LEU A 86 3.38 9.25 16.39
C LEU A 86 4.77 9.61 15.83
N LEU A 87 5.18 10.88 15.91
CA LEU A 87 6.46 11.40 15.44
C LEU A 87 7.56 11.45 16.50
N SER A 88 7.21 11.47 17.79
CA SER A 88 8.09 11.85 18.91
C SER A 88 9.38 11.02 19.04
N ASP A 89 9.39 9.79 18.55
CA ASP A 89 10.49 8.84 18.74
C ASP A 89 11.34 8.62 17.47
N ARG A 90 11.21 9.50 16.47
CA ARG A 90 11.67 9.22 15.10
C ARG A 90 12.59 10.28 14.56
N LYS A 91 13.81 9.86 14.22
CA LYS A 91 14.85 10.72 13.63
C LYS A 91 14.67 10.96 12.12
N GLN A 92 13.94 10.10 11.42
CA GLN A 92 13.75 10.22 9.97
C GLN A 92 12.53 11.08 9.63
N PRO A 93 12.59 11.90 8.56
CA PRO A 93 11.50 12.77 8.18
C PRO A 93 10.34 12.00 7.56
N VAL A 94 9.14 12.56 7.70
CA VAL A 94 7.93 12.07 7.04
C VAL A 94 7.91 12.63 5.63
N ILE A 95 7.95 11.73 4.64
CA ILE A 95 7.86 12.11 3.22
C ILE A 95 6.46 11.88 2.65
N GLY A 96 5.59 11.19 3.40
CA GLY A 96 4.25 10.90 2.93
C GLY A 96 3.38 10.17 3.95
N TRP A 97 2.21 9.78 3.49
CA TRP A 97 1.28 8.92 4.22
C TRP A 97 0.61 7.96 3.25
N PHE A 98 0.01 6.90 3.77
CA PHE A 98 -0.60 5.87 2.95
C PHE A 98 -2.00 5.50 3.43
N ARG A 99 -2.80 4.99 2.49
CA ARG A 99 -4.13 4.44 2.73
C ARG A 99 -4.26 3.09 2.02
N LEU A 100 -4.79 2.12 2.74
CA LEU A 100 -5.10 0.77 2.27
C LEU A 100 -6.62 0.64 2.23
N ARG A 101 -7.22 0.48 1.05
CA ARG A 101 -8.67 0.36 0.87
C ARG A 101 -9.05 -0.91 0.14
N ARG A 102 -10.00 -1.68 0.65
CA ARG A 102 -10.45 -2.90 -0.02
C ARG A 102 -11.51 -2.59 -1.08
N HIS A 103 -11.44 -3.26 -2.23
CA HIS A 103 -12.47 -3.19 -3.29
C HIS A 103 -12.81 -1.77 -3.75
N SER A 104 -11.78 -0.93 -3.91
CA SER A 104 -11.92 0.49 -4.24
C SER A 104 -11.10 0.86 -5.48
N GLU A 105 -11.55 1.89 -6.19
CA GLU A 105 -10.82 2.47 -7.32
C GLU A 105 -9.50 3.11 -6.90
N GLN A 106 -8.58 3.29 -7.83
CA GLN A 106 -7.29 3.97 -7.62
C GLN A 106 -7.41 5.50 -7.70
N THR A 107 -8.33 6.08 -6.93
CA THR A 107 -8.58 7.52 -6.90
C THR A 107 -8.64 8.07 -5.48
N MET A 108 -8.14 9.28 -5.26
CA MET A 108 -8.20 9.92 -3.93
C MET A 108 -9.63 10.36 -3.60
N THR A 109 -10.14 9.98 -2.42
CA THR A 109 -11.41 10.48 -1.90
C THR A 109 -11.32 11.95 -1.49
N PHE A 110 -12.46 12.62 -1.35
CA PHE A 110 -12.51 14.00 -0.86
C PHE A 110 -11.84 14.16 0.52
N ARG A 111 -12.10 13.22 1.43
CA ARG A 111 -11.48 13.22 2.77
C ARG A 111 -9.96 13.07 2.70
N GLU A 112 -9.46 12.16 1.86
CA GLU A 112 -8.02 11.96 1.68
C GLU A 112 -7.35 13.23 1.14
N LYS A 113 -7.98 13.93 0.20
CA LYS A 113 -7.45 15.20 -0.32
C LYS A 113 -7.36 16.26 0.77
N LEU A 114 -8.38 16.37 1.63
CA LEU A 114 -8.40 17.33 2.74
C LEU A 114 -7.34 16.99 3.80
N VAL A 115 -7.27 15.73 4.23
CA VAL A 115 -6.26 15.26 5.19
C VAL A 115 -4.85 15.46 4.63
N HIS A 116 -4.62 15.16 3.35
CA HIS A 116 -3.35 15.39 2.68
C HIS A 116 -2.95 16.86 2.71
N HIS A 117 -3.87 17.77 2.39
CA HIS A 117 -3.62 19.21 2.43
C HIS A 117 -3.23 19.68 3.84
N ASN A 118 -4.00 19.26 4.85
CA ASN A 118 -3.73 19.61 6.24
C ASN A 118 -2.41 19.04 6.74
N LEU A 119 -2.07 17.78 6.38
CA LEU A 119 -0.80 17.14 6.72
C LEU A 119 0.38 17.85 6.06
N SER A 120 0.25 18.22 4.79
CA SER A 120 1.28 18.94 4.05
C SER A 120 1.62 20.26 4.73
N HIS A 121 0.61 21.00 5.17
CA HIS A 121 0.80 22.25 5.92
C HIS A 121 1.45 21.99 7.30
N PHE A 122 0.96 21.00 8.05
CA PHE A 122 1.50 20.67 9.38
C PHE A 122 2.98 20.26 9.32
N LEU A 123 3.35 19.43 8.34
CA LEU A 123 4.72 18.94 8.16
C LEU A 123 5.63 19.96 7.46
N SER A 124 5.09 21.10 7.01
CA SER A 124 5.80 22.07 6.17
C SER A 124 6.43 21.42 4.92
N ASN A 125 5.78 20.38 4.38
CA ASN A 125 6.23 19.64 3.22
C ASN A 125 5.18 19.77 2.09
N PRO A 126 5.39 20.69 1.12
CA PRO A 126 4.44 20.91 0.03
C PRO A 126 4.35 19.72 -0.94
N ASN A 127 5.41 18.91 -1.00
CA ASN A 127 5.55 17.78 -1.91
C ASN A 127 5.31 16.44 -1.18
N LEU A 128 4.33 16.43 -0.28
CA LEU A 128 3.97 15.25 0.49
C LEU A 128 3.48 14.14 -0.45
N LEU A 129 3.93 12.91 -0.24
CA LEU A 129 3.48 11.75 -1.00
C LEU A 129 2.22 11.13 -0.37
N PHE A 130 1.24 10.75 -1.18
CA PHE A 130 0.11 9.91 -0.79
C PHE A 130 0.16 8.58 -1.53
N LEU A 131 0.36 7.48 -0.79
CA LEU A 131 0.38 6.14 -1.34
C LEU A 131 -0.97 5.45 -1.13
N LEU A 132 -1.63 5.02 -2.20
CA LEU A 132 -2.89 4.31 -2.17
C LEU A 132 -2.70 2.87 -2.63
N LEU A 133 -3.13 1.91 -1.83
CA LEU A 133 -3.17 0.49 -2.22
C LEU A 133 -4.62 -0.01 -2.18
N THR A 134 -5.03 -0.72 -3.22
CA THR A 134 -6.37 -1.29 -3.33
C THR A 134 -6.33 -2.77 -3.72
N PRO A 135 -6.37 -3.71 -2.74
CA PRO A 135 -6.62 -5.11 -3.06
C PRO A 135 -8.09 -5.33 -3.42
N SER A 136 -8.30 -6.20 -4.40
CA SER A 136 -9.61 -6.63 -4.87
C SER A 136 -9.57 -8.08 -5.35
N ALA A 137 -10.71 -8.76 -5.29
CA ALA A 137 -10.89 -10.04 -5.98
C ALA A 137 -11.25 -9.75 -7.44
N VAL A 138 -10.56 -10.40 -8.37
CA VAL A 138 -10.81 -10.27 -9.80
C VAL A 138 -11.93 -11.21 -10.24
N THR A 139 -11.95 -12.41 -9.67
CA THR A 139 -12.97 -13.43 -9.96
C THR A 139 -13.98 -13.49 -8.82
N SER A 140 -15.24 -13.76 -9.15
CA SER A 140 -16.30 -13.99 -8.16
C SER A 140 -16.03 -15.22 -7.27
N SER A 141 -15.28 -16.19 -7.79
CA SER A 141 -14.82 -17.36 -7.05
C SER A 141 -13.69 -17.07 -6.05
N GLY A 142 -13.08 -15.88 -6.09
CA GLY A 142 -11.92 -15.55 -5.26
C GLY A 142 -10.63 -16.28 -5.67
N SER A 143 -10.59 -16.91 -6.84
CA SER A 143 -9.40 -17.64 -7.32
C SER A 143 -8.25 -16.72 -7.77
N ALA A 144 -8.55 -15.47 -8.13
CA ALA A 144 -7.57 -14.48 -8.55
C ALA A 144 -7.77 -13.18 -7.79
N HIS A 145 -6.68 -12.65 -7.24
CA HIS A 145 -6.63 -11.38 -6.53
C HIS A 145 -5.76 -10.39 -7.29
N LYS A 146 -6.10 -9.11 -7.16
CA LYS A 146 -5.35 -8.00 -7.75
C LYS A 146 -5.13 -6.96 -6.68
N THR A 147 -3.89 -6.55 -6.50
CA THR A 147 -3.53 -5.45 -5.62
C THR A 147 -2.91 -4.34 -6.44
N GLU A 148 -3.67 -3.28 -6.65
CA GLU A 148 -3.17 -2.08 -7.31
C GLU A 148 -2.52 -1.17 -6.27
N PHE A 149 -1.50 -0.42 -6.70
CA PHE A 149 -0.90 0.62 -5.89
C PHE A 149 -0.54 1.82 -6.76
N SER A 150 -0.67 3.02 -6.20
CA SER A 150 -0.36 4.28 -6.87
C SER A 150 0.10 5.31 -5.87
N ALA A 151 1.02 6.16 -6.28
CA ALA A 151 1.46 7.31 -5.48
C ALA A 151 0.92 8.60 -6.11
N PHE A 152 0.53 9.55 -5.25
CA PHE A 152 -0.02 10.84 -5.65
C PHE A 152 0.68 11.96 -4.90
N ILE A 153 0.81 13.10 -5.56
CA ILE A 153 1.29 14.34 -4.95
C ILE A 153 0.34 15.48 -5.31
N TYR A 154 0.37 16.55 -4.52
CA TYR A 154 -0.37 17.77 -4.82
C TYR A 154 0.56 18.83 -5.43
N ARG A 155 0.32 19.20 -6.69
CA ARG A 155 1.08 20.23 -7.41
C ARG A 155 0.14 21.00 -8.34
N ASP A 156 0.38 22.28 -8.57
CA ASP A 156 -0.42 23.10 -9.50
C ASP A 156 -1.94 23.02 -9.28
N ARG A 157 -2.35 22.98 -7.99
CA ARG A 157 -3.73 22.86 -7.53
C ARG A 157 -4.45 21.57 -7.93
N ARG A 158 -3.71 20.54 -8.34
CA ARG A 158 -4.25 19.23 -8.74
C ARG A 158 -3.41 18.11 -8.13
N PHE A 159 -4.02 16.92 -8.08
CA PHE A 159 -3.29 15.72 -7.69
C PHE A 159 -2.76 15.02 -8.94
N HIS A 160 -1.47 14.72 -8.94
CA HIS A 160 -0.78 14.04 -10.02
C HIS A 160 -0.34 12.66 -9.56
N ASN A 161 -0.46 11.65 -10.43
CA ASN A 161 0.10 10.34 -10.19
C ASN A 161 1.62 10.37 -10.39
N VAL A 162 2.36 9.78 -9.47
CA VAL A 162 3.82 9.67 -9.52
C VAL A 162 4.17 8.21 -9.77
N PRO A 163 5.03 7.91 -10.78
CA PRO A 163 5.47 6.56 -11.04
C PRO A 163 6.22 5.99 -9.84
N VAL A 164 5.83 4.77 -9.45
CA VAL A 164 6.44 4.03 -8.35
C VAL A 164 7.41 2.97 -8.92
N LEU A 165 8.69 3.16 -8.67
CA LEU A 165 9.77 2.27 -9.08
C LEU A 165 10.12 1.32 -7.93
N LEU A 166 10.01 0.02 -8.17
CA LEU A 166 10.36 -0.99 -7.18
C LEU A 166 11.83 -1.40 -7.31
N SER A 167 12.61 -1.08 -6.29
CA SER A 167 14.02 -1.48 -6.22
C SER A 167 14.13 -2.99 -6.07
N ASN A 168 14.79 -3.64 -7.03
CA ASN A 168 15.00 -5.09 -7.09
C ASN A 168 16.37 -5.43 -7.68
N LEU A 169 16.83 -6.68 -7.50
CA LEU A 169 18.15 -7.14 -7.97
C LEU A 169 18.22 -7.37 -9.49
N GLY A 170 17.09 -7.39 -10.20
CA GLY A 170 17.02 -7.66 -11.64
C GLY A 170 17.47 -6.50 -12.53
N LEU A 171 17.68 -5.30 -11.96
CA LEU A 171 18.18 -4.11 -12.67
C LEU A 171 19.72 -4.08 -12.82
N LEU A 172 20.41 -5.18 -12.51
CA LEU A 172 21.86 -5.29 -12.66
C LEU A 172 22.23 -5.67 -14.10
N GLU A 173 22.61 -4.68 -14.92
CA GLU A 173 22.88 -4.91 -16.36
C GLU A 173 24.26 -5.57 -16.66
N GLN A 174 25.14 -5.75 -15.67
CA GLN A 174 26.55 -6.13 -15.93
C GLN A 174 27.04 -7.33 -15.11
N ASN A 175 26.46 -8.51 -15.32
CA ASN A 175 26.90 -9.76 -14.69
C ASN A 175 27.74 -10.67 -15.62
N ALA A 176 28.26 -10.13 -16.72
CA ALA A 176 28.98 -10.93 -17.72
C ALA A 176 30.43 -11.21 -17.26
N TYR A 177 30.75 -12.48 -17.00
CA TYR A 177 32.13 -12.92 -16.79
C TYR A 177 32.79 -13.24 -18.12
N LEU A 178 33.97 -12.65 -18.36
CA LEU A 178 34.80 -12.97 -19.51
C LEU A 178 35.45 -14.35 -19.32
N ARG A 179 34.94 -15.38 -20.03
CA ARG A 179 35.42 -16.77 -19.90
C ARG A 179 36.72 -17.05 -20.63
N THR A 180 36.98 -16.31 -21.72
CA THR A 180 38.18 -16.50 -22.55
C THR A 180 38.75 -15.14 -22.92
N THR A 181 40.06 -15.04 -22.89
CA THR A 181 40.81 -13.85 -23.31
C THR A 181 41.58 -14.15 -24.59
N THR A 182 41.72 -13.16 -25.46
CA THR A 182 42.56 -13.29 -26.64
C THR A 182 44.03 -13.33 -26.20
N PRO A 183 44.81 -14.38 -26.52
CA PRO A 183 46.19 -14.47 -26.09
C PRO A 183 47.04 -13.36 -26.72
N CYS A 184 47.88 -12.70 -25.91
CA CYS A 184 48.80 -11.66 -26.35
C CYS A 184 50.25 -12.16 -26.23
N ALA A 185 50.96 -12.29 -27.35
CA ALA A 185 52.36 -12.75 -27.40
C ALA A 185 53.38 -11.66 -27.00
N SER A 186 52.93 -10.46 -26.65
CA SER A 186 53.82 -9.35 -26.30
C SER A 186 54.51 -9.56 -24.95
N MET A 187 55.83 -9.72 -24.98
CA MET A 187 56.67 -9.82 -23.78
C MET A 187 56.59 -8.58 -22.89
N GLY A 188 56.45 -7.39 -23.51
CA GLY A 188 56.30 -6.13 -22.78
C GLY A 188 55.02 -6.07 -21.95
N TYR A 189 53.90 -6.56 -22.53
CA TYR A 189 52.63 -6.69 -21.84
C TYR A 189 52.74 -7.64 -20.64
N SER A 190 53.26 -8.86 -20.86
CA SER A 190 53.42 -9.85 -19.78
C SER A 190 54.30 -9.35 -18.63
N ARG A 191 55.41 -8.67 -18.95
CA ARG A 191 56.31 -8.10 -17.94
C ARG A 191 55.63 -6.99 -17.12
N ALA A 192 54.86 -6.12 -17.77
CA ALA A 192 54.13 -5.05 -17.08
C ALA A 192 53.04 -5.62 -16.16
N THR A 193 52.20 -6.53 -16.67
CA THR A 193 51.14 -7.19 -15.87
C THR A 193 51.73 -7.96 -14.69
N SER A 194 52.80 -8.73 -14.91
CA SER A 194 53.45 -9.49 -13.82
C SER A 194 54.12 -8.60 -12.77
N LYS A 195 54.61 -7.41 -13.15
CA LYS A 195 55.19 -6.45 -12.21
C LYS A 195 54.13 -5.89 -11.25
N HIS A 196 52.91 -5.67 -11.72
CA HIS A 196 51.82 -5.06 -10.95
C HIS A 196 50.82 -6.09 -10.39
N SER A 197 50.92 -7.37 -10.75
CA SER A 197 49.96 -8.42 -10.35
C SER A 197 49.82 -8.58 -8.84
N ARG A 198 50.93 -8.45 -8.10
CA ARG A 198 50.96 -8.57 -6.63
C ARG A 198 50.14 -7.49 -5.89
N ARG A 199 49.67 -6.45 -6.60
CA ARG A 199 48.78 -5.42 -6.02
C ARG A 199 47.33 -5.90 -5.89
N PHE A 200 46.92 -6.87 -6.71
CA PHE A 200 45.54 -7.34 -6.82
C PHE A 200 45.42 -8.83 -6.43
N PHE A 201 46.41 -9.63 -6.82
CA PHE A 201 46.44 -11.05 -6.54
C PHE A 201 47.18 -11.35 -5.24
N GLY A 202 46.56 -12.20 -4.40
CA GLY A 202 47.16 -12.79 -3.21
C GLY A 202 48.27 -13.78 -3.55
N ALA A 203 48.94 -14.29 -2.50
CA ALA A 203 50.01 -15.28 -2.64
C ALA A 203 49.54 -16.61 -3.23
N ASP A 204 48.25 -16.91 -3.11
CA ASP A 204 47.53 -18.06 -3.65
C ASP A 204 47.02 -17.85 -5.10
N GLY A 205 47.21 -16.65 -5.66
CA GLY A 205 46.71 -16.26 -6.97
C GLY A 205 45.22 -15.88 -6.99
N ALA A 206 44.56 -15.81 -5.85
CA ALA A 206 43.18 -15.31 -5.74
C ALA A 206 43.14 -13.78 -5.78
N LEU A 207 42.01 -13.21 -6.20
CA LEU A 207 41.83 -11.75 -6.19
C LEU A 207 41.47 -11.29 -4.76
N SER A 208 42.29 -10.41 -4.20
CA SER A 208 42.16 -9.98 -2.79
C SER A 208 40.81 -9.32 -2.50
N GLU A 209 40.29 -8.56 -3.46
CA GLU A 209 39.04 -7.81 -3.38
C GLU A 209 37.81 -8.73 -3.26
N VAL A 210 37.87 -9.93 -3.85
CA VAL A 210 36.78 -10.91 -3.72
C VAL A 210 36.68 -11.38 -2.28
N THR A 211 37.81 -11.65 -1.64
CA THR A 211 37.86 -12.06 -0.24
C THR A 211 37.33 -10.94 0.66
N GLU A 212 37.76 -9.70 0.47
CA GLU A 212 37.30 -8.55 1.27
C GLU A 212 35.79 -8.31 1.14
N VAL A 213 35.23 -8.37 -0.08
CA VAL A 213 33.78 -8.22 -0.30
C VAL A 213 33.00 -9.37 0.33
N ASN A 214 33.51 -10.60 0.25
CA ASN A 214 32.90 -11.75 0.90
C ASN A 214 32.91 -11.60 2.43
N LEU A 215 34.02 -11.18 3.03
CA LEU A 215 34.12 -10.93 4.47
C LEU A 215 33.15 -9.83 4.94
N MET A 216 33.00 -8.77 4.14
CA MET A 216 32.01 -7.73 4.39
C MET A 216 30.59 -8.31 4.34
N ASN A 217 30.28 -9.12 3.33
CA ASN A 217 28.97 -9.75 3.19
C ASN A 217 28.67 -10.74 4.33
N ASP A 218 29.65 -11.55 4.73
CA ASP A 218 29.53 -12.48 5.86
C ASP A 218 29.25 -11.72 7.17
N SER A 219 29.95 -10.60 7.39
CA SER A 219 29.72 -9.71 8.54
C SER A 219 28.31 -9.14 8.55
N LEU A 220 27.82 -8.68 7.40
CA LEU A 220 26.43 -8.19 7.24
C LEU A 220 25.40 -9.30 7.48
N GLN A 221 25.68 -10.52 7.03
CA GLN A 221 24.79 -11.67 7.23
C GLN A 221 24.69 -12.06 8.72
N VAL A 222 25.80 -11.99 9.46
CA VAL A 222 25.81 -12.22 10.91
C VAL A 222 24.95 -11.17 11.64
N GLU A 223 25.08 -9.89 11.29
CA GLU A 223 24.24 -8.84 11.86
C GLU A 223 22.75 -9.03 11.51
N LEU A 224 22.45 -9.41 10.26
CA LEU A 224 21.08 -9.72 9.85
C LEU A 224 20.49 -10.87 10.66
N GLN A 225 21.26 -11.93 10.92
CA GLN A 225 20.82 -13.08 11.71
C GLN A 225 20.53 -12.70 13.18
N LYS A 226 21.33 -11.80 13.76
CA LYS A 226 21.07 -11.26 15.10
C LYS A 226 19.73 -10.50 15.13
N VAL A 227 19.49 -9.62 14.15
CA VAL A 227 18.24 -8.86 14.04
C VAL A 227 17.05 -9.80 13.83
N CYS A 228 17.17 -10.82 12.97
CA CYS A 228 16.12 -11.83 12.78
C CYS A 228 15.74 -12.52 14.10
N SER A 229 16.74 -12.91 14.90
CA SER A 229 16.52 -13.55 16.20
C SER A 229 15.80 -12.62 17.19
N ALA A 230 16.16 -11.34 17.21
CA ALA A 230 15.50 -10.34 18.04
C ALA A 230 14.04 -10.07 17.59
N VAL A 231 13.80 -9.98 16.28
CA VAL A 231 12.46 -9.80 15.71
C VAL A 231 11.58 -11.00 16.06
N GLU A 232 12.09 -12.22 15.92
CA GLU A 232 11.35 -13.44 16.30
C GLU A 232 10.93 -13.43 17.77
N GLN A 233 11.84 -13.07 18.69
CA GLN A 233 11.52 -12.96 20.11
C GLN A 233 10.46 -11.88 20.38
N SER A 234 10.54 -10.76 19.67
CA SER A 234 9.56 -9.67 19.79
C SER A 234 8.18 -10.08 19.28
N GLU A 235 8.09 -10.82 18.17
CA GLU A 235 6.83 -11.32 17.62
C GLU A 235 6.17 -12.31 18.58
N ARG A 236 6.93 -13.25 19.18
CA ARG A 236 6.42 -14.17 20.21
C ARG A 236 5.88 -13.43 21.44
N SER A 237 6.55 -12.35 21.85
CA SER A 237 6.10 -11.51 22.96
C SER A 237 4.83 -10.75 22.62
N VAL A 238 4.73 -10.19 21.41
CA VAL A 238 3.54 -9.51 20.90
C VAL A 238 2.36 -10.49 20.78
N GLU A 239 2.59 -11.72 20.32
CA GLU A 239 1.58 -12.77 20.26
C GLU A 239 1.02 -13.08 21.65
N THR A 240 1.90 -13.28 22.63
CA THR A 240 1.51 -13.54 24.03
C THR A 240 0.65 -12.39 24.58
N LEU A 241 1.12 -11.16 24.45
CA LEU A 241 0.39 -9.96 24.91
C LEU A 241 -0.95 -9.77 24.19
N ARG A 242 -1.01 -10.02 22.88
CA ARG A 242 -2.27 -9.96 22.11
C ARG A 242 -3.27 -10.98 22.63
N SER A 243 -2.82 -12.20 22.93
CA SER A 243 -3.67 -13.25 23.48
C SER A 243 -4.23 -12.85 24.85
N GLU A 244 -3.42 -12.29 25.74
CA GLU A 244 -3.83 -11.82 27.07
C GLU A 244 -4.84 -10.67 26.98
N VAL A 245 -4.55 -9.66 26.15
CA VAL A 245 -5.48 -8.54 25.91
C VAL A 245 -6.81 -9.04 25.36
N SER A 246 -6.79 -10.02 24.45
CA SER A 246 -8.03 -10.62 23.91
C SER A 246 -8.83 -11.36 24.98
N ALA A 247 -8.16 -12.12 25.86
CA ALA A 247 -8.78 -12.84 26.96
C ALA A 247 -9.39 -11.89 27.99
N LEU A 248 -8.67 -10.81 28.34
CA LEU A 248 -9.15 -9.77 29.24
C LEU A 248 -10.36 -9.04 28.65
N ARG A 249 -10.33 -8.65 27.38
CA ARG A 249 -11.49 -8.05 26.69
C ARG A 249 -12.71 -8.97 26.71
N LYS A 250 -12.52 -10.28 26.51
CA LYS A 250 -13.61 -11.27 26.58
C LYS A 250 -14.19 -11.39 27.99
N LYS A 251 -13.35 -11.36 29.04
CA LYS A 251 -13.81 -11.35 30.44
C LYS A 251 -14.60 -10.08 30.78
N LEU A 252 -14.13 -8.91 30.34
CA LEU A 252 -14.84 -7.64 30.53
C LEU A 252 -16.20 -7.64 29.84
N ARG A 253 -16.28 -8.16 28.61
CA ARG A 253 -17.56 -8.27 27.88
C ARG A 253 -18.57 -9.14 28.63
N LYS A 254 -18.14 -10.31 29.09
CA LYS A 254 -18.99 -11.23 29.90
C LYS A 254 -19.43 -10.61 31.23
N ARG A 255 -18.60 -9.80 31.87
CA ARG A 255 -18.96 -9.11 33.12
C ARG A 255 -19.99 -8.00 32.86
N SER A 256 -19.78 -7.21 31.82
CA SER A 256 -20.74 -6.17 31.41
C SER A 256 -22.09 -6.77 31.00
N GLU A 257 -22.10 -7.90 30.28
CA GLU A 257 -23.33 -8.62 29.94
C GLU A 257 -24.06 -9.16 31.20
N ARG A 258 -23.33 -9.60 32.23
CA ARG A 258 -23.93 -10.05 33.50
C ARG A 258 -24.49 -8.91 34.35
N GLU A 259 -23.79 -7.78 34.42
CA GLU A 259 -24.24 -6.60 35.16
C GLU A 259 -25.54 -6.03 34.57
N VAL A 260 -25.72 -6.07 33.25
CA VAL A 260 -26.98 -5.67 32.58
C VAL A 260 -28.14 -6.64 32.88
N VAL A 261 -27.87 -7.95 33.00
CA VAL A 261 -28.91 -8.96 33.31
C VAL A 261 -29.36 -8.89 34.78
N THR A 262 -28.45 -8.56 35.72
CA THR A 262 -28.84 -8.36 37.14
C THR A 262 -29.65 -7.09 37.40
N CYS A 263 -29.62 -6.10 36.50
CA CYS A 263 -30.47 -4.90 36.63
C CYS A 263 -31.90 -5.09 36.09
N THR A 264 -32.18 -6.20 35.41
CA THR A 264 -33.53 -6.49 34.87
C THR A 264 -34.39 -7.40 35.77
N ASP A 265 -33.83 -7.96 36.85
CA ASP A 265 -34.55 -8.90 37.74
C ASP A 265 -35.17 -8.25 39.00
N GLU A 266 -35.05 -6.93 39.19
CA GLU A 266 -35.80 -6.19 40.23
C GLU A 266 -36.49 -4.92 39.68
N ALA A 267 -37.31 -5.07 38.64
CA ALA A 267 -38.30 -4.05 38.31
C ALA A 267 -39.56 -4.69 37.70
N PRO A 268 -40.79 -4.34 38.17
CA PRO A 268 -42.00 -4.69 37.44
C PRO A 268 -41.95 -4.02 36.06
N PRO A 269 -42.63 -4.58 35.03
CA PRO A 269 -42.46 -4.13 33.66
C PRO A 269 -42.72 -2.64 33.54
N PRO A 270 -41.81 -1.84 32.93
CA PRO A 270 -42.13 -0.47 32.60
C PRO A 270 -43.26 -0.52 31.57
N THR A 271 -44.42 -0.02 31.97
CA THR A 271 -45.41 0.48 31.02
C THR A 271 -44.70 1.55 30.19
N LEU A 272 -44.34 1.19 28.96
CA LEU A 272 -43.84 2.10 27.93
C LEU A 272 -44.96 3.09 27.56
N SER A 273 -45.16 4.05 28.45
CA SER A 273 -45.66 5.37 28.16
C SER A 273 -44.48 6.20 27.65
N CYS A 274 -44.72 6.94 26.56
CA CYS A 274 -43.80 7.88 25.89
C CYS A 274 -42.64 7.28 25.10
N CYS A 275 -42.88 7.02 23.81
CA CYS A 275 -42.32 7.79 22.69
C CYS A 275 -42.67 7.13 21.35
N SER A 276 -43.87 7.41 20.83
CA SER A 276 -44.33 7.04 19.47
C SER A 276 -43.98 8.12 18.42
N LEU A 277 -42.89 8.86 18.63
CA LEU A 277 -42.39 9.82 17.65
C LEU A 277 -41.16 9.22 16.99
N LEU A 278 -41.30 8.92 15.68
CA LEU A 278 -40.33 8.38 14.71
C LEU A 278 -40.64 6.98 14.14
N VAL A 279 -41.92 6.67 13.95
CA VAL A 279 -42.32 5.81 12.81
C VAL A 279 -42.55 6.74 11.62
N THR A 280 -41.55 6.88 10.74
CA THR A 280 -41.73 7.59 9.47
C THR A 280 -42.61 6.75 8.55
N ARG A 281 -43.90 7.12 8.43
CA ARG A 281 -44.79 6.60 7.38
C ARG A 281 -44.69 7.49 6.15
N THR A 282 -44.51 6.90 4.98
CA THR A 282 -44.52 7.59 3.69
C THR A 282 -45.91 8.11 3.37
N LEU A 283 -46.00 9.42 3.09
CA LEU A 283 -47.20 10.09 2.62
C LEU A 283 -47.08 10.35 1.11
N ASP A 284 -48.21 10.38 0.41
CA ASP A 284 -48.24 10.86 -0.98
C ASP A 284 -48.09 12.39 -1.05
N VAL A 285 -47.96 12.93 -2.27
CA VAL A 285 -47.79 14.38 -2.53
C VAL A 285 -48.98 15.21 -2.02
N ASN A 286 -50.13 14.57 -1.78
CA ASN A 286 -51.36 15.20 -1.29
C ASN A 286 -51.59 14.97 0.22
N GLY A 287 -50.64 14.34 0.93
CA GLY A 287 -50.69 14.15 2.38
C GLY A 287 -51.54 12.98 2.87
N TYR A 288 -51.92 12.05 2.00
CA TYR A 288 -52.67 10.85 2.39
C TYR A 288 -51.73 9.66 2.68
N LEU A 289 -52.18 8.79 3.59
CA LEU A 289 -51.48 7.55 3.94
C LEU A 289 -51.58 6.54 2.79
N VAL A 290 -50.42 6.08 2.31
CA VAL A 290 -50.35 5.00 1.32
C VAL A 290 -50.67 3.66 2.01
N PRO A 291 -51.69 2.89 1.57
CA PRO A 291 -51.95 1.57 2.11
C PRO A 291 -50.80 0.60 1.80
N GLU A 292 -50.37 -0.21 2.79
CA GLU A 292 -49.45 -1.33 2.56
C GLU A 292 -50.20 -2.45 1.83
N GLU A 293 -49.85 -2.72 0.58
CA GLU A 293 -50.31 -3.92 -0.13
C GLU A 293 -49.60 -5.16 0.43
N VAL A 294 -50.38 -6.07 1.00
CA VAL A 294 -49.98 -7.43 1.31
C VAL A 294 -50.22 -8.28 0.07
N THR A 295 -49.17 -8.85 -0.52
CA THR A 295 -49.31 -10.05 -1.36
C THR A 295 -48.26 -11.10 -1.06
N VAL A 296 -48.81 -12.26 -0.72
CA VAL A 296 -48.25 -13.54 -0.32
C VAL A 296 -47.53 -14.23 -1.48
N ALA A 297 -46.52 -15.04 -1.14
CA ALA A 297 -45.79 -15.91 -2.05
C ALA A 297 -46.69 -16.95 -2.74
N THR A 298 -46.39 -17.28 -4.00
CA THR A 298 -46.64 -18.60 -4.57
C THR A 298 -45.48 -18.97 -5.51
N GLU A 299 -44.86 -20.11 -5.20
CA GLU A 299 -44.00 -20.86 -6.09
C GLU A 299 -44.87 -21.51 -7.18
N GLU A 300 -44.39 -21.58 -8.42
CA GLU A 300 -44.70 -22.70 -9.33
C GLU A 300 -43.60 -22.81 -10.40
N GLU A 301 -42.98 -24.00 -10.45
CA GLU A 301 -42.14 -24.53 -11.52
C GLU A 301 -42.95 -24.68 -12.82
N GLU A 302 -42.34 -24.40 -13.98
CA GLU A 302 -42.50 -25.29 -15.13
C GLU A 302 -41.34 -25.15 -16.13
N THR A 303 -40.86 -26.30 -16.58
CA THR A 303 -39.74 -26.51 -17.51
C THR A 303 -40.26 -26.93 -18.88
N MET A 304 -39.43 -26.69 -19.92
CA MET A 304 -39.45 -27.33 -21.26
C MET A 304 -40.63 -26.99 -22.21
N THR A 305 -40.56 -26.97 -23.55
CA THR A 305 -39.54 -27.11 -24.60
C THR A 305 -40.20 -26.74 -25.97
N THR A 306 -39.38 -26.23 -26.90
CA THR A 306 -39.37 -26.47 -28.36
C THR A 306 -40.54 -26.11 -29.31
N ALA A 307 -40.12 -25.38 -30.36
CA ALA A 307 -40.38 -25.59 -31.80
C ALA A 307 -41.74 -25.20 -32.41
N ALA A 308 -41.73 -24.25 -33.36
CA ALA A 308 -41.58 -24.53 -34.79
C ALA A 308 -42.17 -23.41 -35.71
N CYS A 309 -41.39 -23.10 -36.76
CA CYS A 309 -41.85 -22.91 -38.14
C CYS A 309 -42.71 -21.68 -38.54
N GLY A 310 -42.06 -20.69 -39.15
CA GLY A 310 -42.08 -20.61 -40.62
C GLY A 310 -42.84 -19.45 -41.31
N LYS A 311 -42.18 -18.96 -42.37
CA LYS A 311 -42.61 -18.06 -43.48
C LYS A 311 -42.36 -16.56 -43.21
N ARG A 312 -41.83 -15.74 -44.14
CA ARG A 312 -41.38 -15.92 -45.53
C ARG A 312 -40.55 -14.69 -45.97
N LEU A 313 -39.67 -14.93 -46.94
CA LEU A 313 -38.81 -14.03 -47.70
C LEU A 313 -39.39 -12.64 -48.11
N ARG A 314 -38.50 -11.64 -48.17
CA ARG A 314 -38.25 -10.90 -49.43
C ARG A 314 -36.84 -10.29 -49.49
N LYS A 315 -36.07 -10.76 -50.48
CA LYS A 315 -34.80 -10.19 -50.99
C LYS A 315 -35.03 -8.77 -51.55
N ARG A 316 -34.09 -7.84 -51.33
CA ARG A 316 -33.51 -7.05 -52.43
C ARG A 316 -32.13 -6.50 -52.10
N ARG A 317 -31.19 -6.84 -52.97
CA ARG A 317 -29.83 -6.31 -53.14
C ARG A 317 -29.87 -4.80 -53.45
N ARG A 318 -28.88 -4.03 -52.99
CA ARG A 318 -27.76 -3.56 -53.86
C ARG A 318 -26.69 -2.84 -53.05
N ARG A 319 -25.45 -3.18 -53.39
CA ARG A 319 -24.18 -2.57 -52.99
C ARG A 319 -23.93 -1.28 -53.79
N GLN A 320 -23.11 -0.44 -53.17
CA GLN A 320 -22.03 0.39 -53.74
C GLN A 320 -22.42 1.54 -54.67
N ILE A 321 -22.10 2.75 -54.20
CA ILE A 321 -20.92 3.49 -54.69
C ILE A 321 -19.95 3.59 -53.52
#